data_AF-A0A6B3F6N7-F1
#
_entry.id   AF-A0A6B3F6N7-F1
#
_cell.length_a   1.000
_cell.length_b   1.000
_cell.length_c   1.000
_cell.angle_alpha   90.00
_cell.angle_beta   90.00
_cell.angle_gamma   90.00
#
_symmetry.space_group_name_H-M   'P 1'
#
loop_
_entity.id
_entity.type
_entity.pdbx_description
1 polymer ?
#
loop_
_entity_poly.entity_id
_entity_poly.type
_entity_poly.pdbx_seq_one_letter_code
_entity_poly.pdbx_strand_id
1 'polypeptide(L)' 'RSLRRAVTAAQRPYPDRLTMERAVRSAVVVGGYPWTDLAPEAVGLAFGAFAAARGDFRTAVLTAVNMGRDADTTAA' A
#
# COMPACT_ATOMS: atom_id res chain seq x y z
N ARG A 1 7.52 -4.87 -10.62
CA ARG A 1 8.51 -4.09 -9.83
C ARG A 1 7.87 -3.45 -8.59
N SER A 2 6.72 -2.79 -8.73
CA SER A 2 5.99 -2.13 -7.63
C SER A 2 5.54 -3.09 -6.53
N LEU A 3 4.94 -4.24 -6.87
CA LEU A 3 4.53 -5.25 -5.88
C LEU A 3 5.66 -5.69 -4.95
N ARG A 4 6.81 -6.10 -5.52
CA ARG A 4 7.98 -6.50 -4.71
C ARG A 4 8.44 -5.37 -3.79
N ARG A 5 8.46 -4.11 -4.27
CA ARG A 5 8.85 -2.95 -3.46
C ARG A 5 7.88 -2.69 -2.31
N ALA A 6 6.57 -2.80 -2.55
CA ALA A 6 5.54 -2.63 -1.53
C ALA A 6 5.63 -3.71 -0.44
N VAL A 7 5.74 -4.99 -0.83
CA VAL A 7 5.84 -6.11 0.10
C VAL A 7 7.12 -6.02 0.93
N THR A 8 8.26 -5.72 0.30
CA THR A 8 9.53 -5.53 1.02
C THR A 8 9.48 -4.31 1.96
N ALA A 9 8.79 -3.23 1.58
CA ALA A 9 8.58 -2.09 2.48
C ALA A 9 7.70 -2.49 3.68
N ALA A 10 6.57 -3.16 3.44
CA ALA A 10 5.63 -3.58 4.48
C ALA A 10 6.22 -4.52 5.53
N GLN A 11 7.24 -5.32 5.18
CA GLN A 11 7.89 -6.27 6.09
C GLN A 11 8.98 -5.65 6.98
N ARG A 12 9.32 -4.36 6.81
CA ARG A 12 10.32 -3.69 7.65
C ARG A 12 9.75 -3.33 9.01
N PRO A 13 10.59 -3.23 10.06
CA PRO A 13 10.17 -2.68 11.34
C PRO A 13 9.92 -1.17 11.23
N TYR A 14 8.82 -0.71 11.83
CA TYR A 14 8.45 0.70 11.92
C TYR A 14 8.01 1.06 13.34
N PRO A 15 8.22 2.31 13.78
CA PRO A 15 7.84 2.76 15.10
C PRO A 15 6.32 2.77 15.31
N ASP A 16 5.55 2.93 14.22
CA ASP A 16 4.10 2.98 14.24
C ASP A 16 3.50 2.64 12.86
N ARG A 17 2.17 2.41 12.85
CA ARG A 17 1.42 2.02 11.66
C ARG A 17 1.40 3.10 10.57
N LEU A 18 1.26 4.36 10.94
CA LEU A 18 1.20 5.46 9.97
C LEU A 18 2.55 5.62 9.23
N THR A 19 3.66 5.45 9.93
CA THR A 19 5.00 5.49 9.33
C THR A 19 5.21 4.34 8.33
N MET A 20 4.73 3.14 8.66
CA MET A 20 4.72 2.00 7.74
C MET A 20 3.85 2.26 6.50
N GLU A 21 2.62 2.74 6.67
CA GLU A 21 1.70 3.04 5.57
C GLU A 21 2.29 4.06 4.59
N ARG A 22 2.92 5.11 5.12
CA ARG A 22 3.65 6.11 4.31
C ARG A 22 4.81 5.49 3.55
N ALA A 23 5.58 4.60 4.17
CA ALA A 23 6.71 3.95 3.53
C ALA A 23 6.28 3.02 2.38
N VAL A 24 5.17 2.28 2.55
CA VAL A 24 4.57 1.45 1.49
C VAL A 24 4.12 2.34 0.34
N ARG A 25 3.40 3.43 0.63
CA ARG A 25 2.94 4.40 -0.39
C ARG A 25 4.11 5.00 -1.17
N SER A 26 5.15 5.49 -0.50
CA SER A 26 6.34 6.07 -1.14
C SER A 26 7.14 5.05 -1.97
N ALA A 27 7.00 3.74 -1.69
CA ALA A 27 7.70 2.70 -2.43
C ALA A 27 7.08 2.42 -3.81
N VAL A 28 5.82 2.79 -4.02
CA VAL A 28 5.08 2.47 -5.25
C VAL A 28 4.62 3.70 -6.02
N VAL A 29 4.22 4.78 -5.35
CA VAL A 29 3.67 5.97 -6.00
C VAL A 29 4.75 6.72 -6.79
N VAL A 30 4.48 6.93 -8.08
CA VAL A 30 5.26 7.80 -8.97
C VAL A 30 4.80 9.25 -8.78
N GLY A 31 5.63 10.05 -8.12
CA GLY A 31 5.37 11.49 -7.94
C GLY A 31 5.27 12.22 -9.29
N GLY A 32 4.32 13.14 -9.41
CA GLY A 32 4.13 13.99 -10.59
C GLY A 32 3.17 13.46 -11.65
N TYR A 33 2.57 12.28 -11.46
CA TYR A 33 1.52 11.78 -12.34
C TYR A 33 0.13 12.28 -11.86
N PRO A 34 -0.64 13.00 -12.70
CA PRO A 34 -1.83 13.72 -12.24
C PRO A 34 -3.06 12.84 -12.02
N TRP A 35 -3.10 11.62 -12.55
CA TRP A 35 -4.25 10.71 -12.45
C TRP A 35 -4.14 9.75 -11.26
N THR A 36 -5.27 9.22 -10.82
CA THR A 36 -5.35 8.11 -9.85
C THR A 36 -4.52 6.93 -10.34
N ASP A 37 -3.89 6.24 -9.40
CA ASP A 37 -2.77 5.30 -9.54
C ASP A 37 -2.67 4.55 -10.88
N LEU A 38 -1.46 4.48 -11.47
CA LEU A 38 -1.19 3.54 -12.56
C LEU A 38 -1.50 2.12 -12.04
N ALA A 39 -2.15 1.25 -12.83
CA ALA A 39 -2.47 -0.13 -12.43
C ALA A 39 -1.37 -0.88 -11.59
N PRO A 40 -0.06 -0.77 -11.90
CA PRO A 40 0.99 -1.35 -11.04
C PRO A 40 1.12 -0.77 -9.62
N GLU A 41 0.67 0.45 -9.36
CA GLU A 41 0.66 1.11 -8.05
C GLU A 41 -0.49 0.56 -7.19
N ALA A 42 -1.70 0.45 -7.74
CA ALA A 42 -2.86 -0.11 -7.04
C ALA A 42 -2.61 -1.55 -6.58
N VAL A 43 -2.09 -2.42 -7.48
CA VAL A 43 -1.71 -3.80 -7.13
C VAL A 43 -0.58 -3.80 -6.07
N GLY A 44 0.36 -2.85 -6.15
CA GLY A 44 1.40 -2.71 -5.14
C GLY A 44 0.84 -2.36 -3.76
N LEU A 45 -0.07 -1.40 -3.69
CA LEU A 45 -0.71 -0.95 -2.45
C LEU A 45 -1.56 -2.07 -1.82
N ALA A 46 -2.36 -2.79 -2.61
CA ALA A 46 -3.19 -3.89 -2.12
C ALA A 46 -2.35 -5.00 -1.45
N PHE A 47 -1.30 -5.48 -2.14
CA PHE A 47 -0.42 -6.51 -1.59
C PHE A 47 0.46 -5.99 -0.43
N GLY A 48 0.83 -4.71 -0.45
CA GLY A 48 1.51 -4.05 0.67
C GLY A 48 0.64 -3.98 1.92
N ALA A 49 -0.63 -3.62 1.76
CA ALA A 49 -1.62 -3.57 2.84
C ALA A 49 -1.89 -4.96 3.44
N PHE A 50 -2.03 -5.99 2.60
CA PHE A 50 -2.19 -7.38 3.05
C PHE A 50 -0.96 -7.89 3.81
N ALA A 51 0.24 -7.60 3.32
CA ALA A 51 1.49 -7.97 3.99
C ALA A 51 1.64 -7.25 5.34
N ALA A 52 1.34 -5.95 5.39
CA ALA A 52 1.35 -5.15 6.62
C ALA A 52 0.36 -5.67 7.68
N ALA A 53 -0.81 -6.14 7.23
CA ALA A 53 -1.81 -6.76 8.09
C ALA A 53 -1.50 -8.22 8.49
N ARG A 54 -0.37 -8.79 8.03
CA ARG A 54 -0.01 -10.19 8.21
C ARG A 54 -1.12 -11.17 7.80
N GLY A 55 -1.84 -10.83 6.74
CA GLY A 55 -2.94 -11.63 6.22
C GLY A 55 -4.29 -11.48 6.94
N ASP A 56 -4.40 -10.64 7.97
CA ASP A 56 -5.70 -10.34 8.58
C ASP A 56 -6.56 -9.49 7.62
N PHE A 57 -7.65 -10.08 7.13
CA PHE A 57 -8.47 -9.48 6.07
C PHE A 57 -9.06 -8.13 6.47
N ARG A 58 -9.67 -8.03 7.65
CA ARG A 58 -10.28 -6.78 8.13
C ARG A 58 -9.23 -5.68 8.24
N THR A 59 -8.08 -5.99 8.82
CA THR A 59 -6.99 -5.03 8.98
C THR A 59 -6.39 -4.64 7.64
N ALA A 60 -6.29 -5.57 6.68
CA ALA A 60 -5.80 -5.30 5.34
C ALA A 60 -6.71 -4.31 4.60
N VAL A 61 -8.03 -4.53 4.60
CA VAL A 61 -9.01 -3.64 3.99
C VAL A 61 -8.93 -2.24 4.60
N LEU A 62 -8.91 -2.15 5.94
CA LEU A 62 -8.78 -0.85 6.62
C LEU A 62 -7.43 -0.18 6.30
N THR A 63 -6.35 -0.94 6.15
CA THR A 63 -5.05 -0.40 5.73
C THR A 63 -5.12 0.19 4.33
N ALA A 64 -5.68 -0.55 3.37
CA ALA A 64 -5.78 -0.13 1.97
C ALA A 64 -6.61 1.14 1.82
N VAL A 65 -7.79 1.20 2.46
CA VAL A 65 -8.68 2.39 2.42
C VAL A 65 -7.97 3.63 2.98
N ASN A 66 -7.20 3.48 4.05
CA ASN A 66 -6.49 4.61 4.68
C ASN A 66 -5.26 5.10 3.88
N MET A 67 -4.80 4.35 2.87
CA MET A 67 -3.70 4.78 1.98
C MET A 67 -4.13 5.86 0.97
N GLY A 68 -5.44 6.04 0.75
CA GLY A 68 -6.02 7.01 -0.18
C GLY A 68 -5.86 6.64 -1.65
N ARG A 69 -5.97 7.63 -2.56
CA ARG A 69 -5.90 7.47 -4.03
C ARG A 69 -7.11 6.69 -4.59
N ASP A 70 -6.88 5.54 -5.21
CA ASP A 70 -7.90 4.63 -5.74
C ASP A 70 -8.26 3.60 -4.65
N ALA A 71 -8.89 4.11 -3.60
CA ALA A 71 -9.12 3.35 -2.36
C ALA A 71 -10.07 2.17 -2.58
N ASP A 72 -11.04 2.31 -3.48
CA ASP A 72 -11.96 1.25 -3.86
C ASP A 72 -11.26 0.13 -4.64
N THR A 73 -10.36 0.46 -5.58
CA THR A 73 -9.61 -0.57 -6.31
C THR A 73 -8.55 -1.27 -5.47
N THR A 74 -7.94 -0.57 -4.51
CA THR A 74 -6.90 -1.16 -3.64
C THR A 74 -7.45 -2.00 -2.49
N ALA A 75 -8.70 -1.76 -2.08
CA ALA A 75 -9.36 -2.46 -0.99
C ALA A 75 -10.27 -3.62 -1.43
N ALA A 76 -10.59 -3.72 -2.73
CA ALA A 76 -11.32 -4.83 -3.33
C ALA A 76 -10.49 -6.13 -3.34
#